data_AF-A0A961PL19-F1
#
_entry.id   AF-A0A961PL19-F1
#
_cell.length_a   1.000
_cell.length_b   1.000
_cell.length_c   1.000
_cell.angle_alpha   90.00
_cell.angle_beta   90.00
_cell.angle_gamma   90.00
#
_symmetry.space_group_name_H-M   'P 1'
#
loop_
_entity.id
_entity.type
_entity.pdbx_description
1 polymer ?
#
loop_
_entity_poly.entity_id
_entity_poly.type
_entity_poly.pdbx_seq_one_letter_code
_entity_poly.pdbx_strand_id
1 'polypeptide(L)'
;MNLPLSQFAPDTTQDGIIKLAALAVGGQGGGVLTGWIEAVARSQGYAVQATSVAGVAQRTGATIYYIEMAPQGPVPTVFSLAPSAGDVDIMIAAEMMEAGRAILRGFVTPDRTTLIASTHRALAVSEKTVPGDGIANADEVRAAAEVAARSLILADFDQVAIRAGSVISASLFGALAGSGALPFPRAAFEDAIRAGGKGVEPSLRAFAAGFEAAQQGVQPARTADALPKAAAAPQGPARLLTAWQALETRVTALPGPVQPMAQAGLRKVVGFQDPAYGAEYLDRLDRVLALDGPANDWALSIAGAKHIANAMAYDDIFRVADAKTRPERLARIRAEMGATGVMQLTEFTHPRGEEIVSLLPAGLGRWIQARPRLYAWIDRRVNKGRRLRTDRVLPFVQLHVLASLQGWRRRSLRHADEMAHLTAWLDA
;
A
#
# COMPACT_ATOMS: atom_id res chain seq x y z
N MET A 1 23.85 50.02 -13.31
CA MET A 1 22.91 50.74 -12.42
C MET A 1 22.13 49.65 -11.68
N ASN A 2 22.74 49.09 -10.64
CA ASN A 2 22.15 48.01 -9.85
C ASN A 2 21.56 48.65 -8.60
N LEU A 3 20.24 48.81 -8.58
CA LEU A 3 19.54 49.18 -7.35
C LEU A 3 19.76 48.06 -6.33
N PRO A 4 20.20 48.37 -5.10
CA PRO A 4 20.27 47.37 -4.05
C PRO A 4 18.83 46.92 -3.76
N LEU A 5 18.57 45.61 -3.89
CA LEU A 5 17.35 45.01 -3.38
C LEU A 5 17.28 45.33 -1.90
N SER A 6 16.25 46.09 -1.50
CA SER A 6 15.96 46.35 -0.09
C SER A 6 15.91 45.01 0.64
N GLN A 7 16.71 44.87 1.70
CA GLN A 7 16.64 43.72 2.59
C GLN A 7 15.18 43.52 2.99
N PHE A 8 14.61 42.37 2.61
CA PHE A 8 13.30 41.95 3.05
C PHE A 8 13.41 41.78 4.57
N ALA A 9 12.97 42.78 5.33
CA ALA A 9 12.72 42.59 6.75
C ALA A 9 11.52 41.63 6.83
N PRO A 10 11.65 40.45 7.47
CA PRO A 10 10.51 39.57 7.64
C PRO A 10 9.42 40.34 8.37
N ASP A 11 8.26 40.43 7.71
CA ASP A 11 7.13 41.16 8.24
C ASP A 11 6.62 40.45 9.50
N THR A 12 6.74 41.10 10.64
CA THR A 12 6.27 40.62 11.95
C THR A 12 4.74 40.52 12.03
N THR A 13 4.01 40.79 10.94
CA THR A 13 2.58 40.51 10.79
C THR A 13 2.27 39.03 10.51
N GLN A 14 3.26 38.19 10.20
CA GLN A 14 3.07 36.75 9.98
C GLN A 14 2.62 35.97 11.22
N ASP A 15 2.73 36.54 12.43
CA ASP A 15 2.33 35.90 13.69
C ASP A 15 0.81 35.60 13.80
N GLY A 16 -0.01 36.09 12.86
CA GLY A 16 -1.45 35.85 12.81
C GLY A 16 -1.93 34.75 11.83
N ILE A 17 -1.05 34.21 10.98
CA ILE A 17 -1.42 33.18 9.99
C ILE A 17 -1.03 31.81 10.53
N ILE A 18 -2.03 30.95 10.75
CA ILE A 18 -1.81 29.55 11.11
C ILE A 18 -1.64 28.73 9.83
N LYS A 19 -0.54 28.01 9.73
CA LYS A 19 -0.14 27.16 8.59
C LYS A 19 -0.23 25.69 8.98
N LEU A 20 -1.16 24.98 8.35
CA LEU A 20 -1.43 23.57 8.61
C LEU A 20 -1.17 22.73 7.36
N ALA A 21 -0.38 21.68 7.50
CA ALA A 21 -0.20 20.66 6.48
C ALA A 21 -0.74 19.31 6.95
N ALA A 22 -1.43 18.59 6.07
CA ALA A 22 -1.87 17.21 6.32
C ALA A 22 -1.40 16.28 5.20
N LEU A 23 -0.67 15.23 5.56
CA LEU A 23 -0.23 14.18 4.65
C LEU A 23 -1.16 12.97 4.82
N ALA A 24 -1.87 12.62 3.77
CA ALA A 24 -2.78 11.48 3.77
C ALA A 24 -2.57 10.56 2.56
N VAL A 25 -2.72 9.26 2.78
CA VAL A 25 -2.67 8.27 1.71
C VAL A 25 -4.04 8.21 1.02
N GLY A 26 -4.05 7.96 -0.29
CA GLY A 26 -5.29 7.86 -1.08
C GLY A 26 -6.29 6.88 -0.45
N GLY A 27 -7.50 7.36 -0.16
CA GLY A 27 -8.57 6.62 0.50
C GLY A 27 -8.77 6.94 1.99
N GLN A 28 -7.87 7.68 2.64
CA GLN A 28 -7.98 8.05 4.06
C GLN A 28 -8.84 9.30 4.35
N GLY A 29 -9.46 9.90 3.32
CA GLY A 29 -10.36 11.04 3.51
C GLY A 29 -9.66 12.37 3.78
N GLY A 30 -8.43 12.59 3.30
CA GLY A 30 -7.72 13.86 3.51
C GLY A 30 -8.48 15.10 3.01
N GLY A 31 -9.24 14.97 1.91
CA GLY A 31 -10.13 16.05 1.45
C GLY A 31 -11.32 16.30 2.38
N VAL A 32 -11.85 15.26 3.04
CA VAL A 32 -12.92 15.39 4.04
C VAL A 32 -12.38 16.09 5.29
N LEU A 33 -11.20 15.68 5.77
CA LEU A 33 -10.51 16.36 6.87
C LEU A 33 -10.28 17.85 6.57
N THR A 34 -9.73 18.16 5.39
CA THR A 34 -9.47 19.53 4.94
C THR A 34 -10.75 20.36 4.90
N GLY A 35 -11.83 19.81 4.34
CA GLY A 35 -13.13 20.49 4.28
C GLY A 35 -13.72 20.77 5.67
N TRP A 36 -13.56 19.85 6.63
CA TRP A 36 -13.97 20.11 8.02
C TRP A 36 -13.12 21.19 8.70
N ILE A 37 -11.81 21.24 8.43
CA ILE A 37 -10.92 22.29 8.95
C ILE A 37 -11.32 23.66 8.36
N GLU A 38 -11.59 23.75 7.07
CA GLU A 38 -12.09 24.99 6.46
C GLU A 38 -13.44 25.41 7.05
N ALA A 39 -14.36 24.46 7.23
CA ALA A 39 -15.68 24.75 7.77
C ALA A 39 -15.63 25.29 9.20
N VAL A 40 -14.81 24.70 10.08
CA VAL A 40 -14.64 25.20 11.45
C VAL A 40 -13.93 26.56 11.45
N ALA A 41 -12.90 26.77 10.64
CA ALA A 41 -12.22 28.07 10.57
C ALA A 41 -13.19 29.19 10.14
N ARG A 42 -13.97 28.97 9.06
CA ARG A 42 -14.95 29.95 8.58
C ARG A 42 -16.03 30.24 9.62
N SER A 43 -16.54 29.22 10.32
CA SER A 43 -17.58 29.40 11.34
C SER A 43 -17.07 30.20 12.55
N GLN A 44 -15.76 30.18 12.80
CA GLN A 44 -15.10 30.91 13.88
C GLN A 44 -14.53 32.28 13.44
N GLY A 45 -14.96 32.80 12.29
CA GLY A 45 -14.57 34.14 11.83
C GLY A 45 -13.15 34.24 11.27
N TYR A 46 -12.61 33.14 10.72
CA TYR A 46 -11.30 33.15 10.05
C TYR A 46 -11.47 33.16 8.54
N ALA A 47 -10.62 33.93 7.86
CA ALA A 47 -10.34 33.73 6.46
C ALA A 47 -9.46 32.47 6.32
N VAL A 48 -9.83 31.55 5.42
CA VAL A 48 -9.11 30.30 5.20
C VAL A 48 -9.05 29.99 3.71
N GLN A 49 -7.91 29.48 3.28
CA GLN A 49 -7.71 28.90 1.96
C GLN A 49 -6.94 27.59 2.08
N ALA A 50 -7.29 26.64 1.21
CA ALA A 50 -6.66 25.34 1.15
C ALA A 50 -6.25 25.00 -0.28
N THR A 51 -5.13 24.28 -0.41
CA THR A 51 -4.70 23.66 -1.66
C THR A 51 -4.32 22.21 -1.41
N SER A 52 -4.20 21.42 -2.48
CA SER A 52 -3.66 20.08 -2.37
C SER A 52 -2.78 19.72 -3.55
N VAL A 53 -1.68 19.04 -3.25
CA VAL A 53 -0.81 18.43 -4.26
C VAL A 53 -1.05 16.93 -4.21
N ALA A 54 -1.72 16.42 -5.25
CA ALA A 54 -1.96 14.98 -5.37
C ALA A 54 -0.62 14.25 -5.51
N GLY A 55 -0.44 13.18 -4.73
CA GLY A 55 0.67 12.26 -4.94
C GLY A 55 0.56 11.60 -6.33
N VAL A 56 1.68 11.47 -7.04
CA VAL A 56 1.73 10.74 -8.31
C VAL A 56 1.34 9.28 -8.04
N ALA A 57 0.28 8.78 -8.70
CA ALA A 57 -0.33 7.44 -8.65
C ALA A 57 -0.74 6.88 -7.26
N GLN A 58 -1.82 6.06 -7.25
CA GLN A 58 -2.32 5.40 -6.03
C GLN A 58 -1.18 4.67 -5.31
N ARG A 59 -0.80 5.17 -4.12
CA ARG A 59 0.14 4.56 -3.16
C ARG A 59 1.64 4.75 -3.42
N THR A 60 2.04 5.65 -4.33
CA THR A 60 3.45 6.05 -4.51
C THR A 60 3.82 7.35 -3.77
N GLY A 61 2.86 8.06 -3.20
CA GLY A 61 3.10 9.16 -2.24
C GLY A 61 1.81 9.65 -1.59
N ALA A 62 1.92 10.33 -0.44
CA ALA A 62 0.79 11.04 0.16
C ALA A 62 0.34 12.22 -0.69
N THR A 63 -0.97 12.47 -0.66
CA THR A 63 -1.50 13.78 -1.01
C THR A 63 -1.19 14.73 0.15
N ILE A 64 -0.59 15.86 -0.18
CA ILE A 64 -0.35 16.94 0.78
C ILE A 64 -1.52 17.90 0.66
N TYR A 65 -2.25 18.09 1.74
CA TYR A 65 -3.23 19.15 1.89
C TYR A 65 -2.59 20.27 2.70
N TYR A 66 -2.66 21.49 2.20
CA TYR A 66 -2.07 22.66 2.86
C TYR A 66 -3.12 23.73 3.05
N ILE A 67 -3.21 24.27 4.26
CA ILE A 67 -4.24 25.18 4.71
C ILE A 67 -3.56 26.36 5.40
N GLU A 68 -3.90 27.57 4.98
CA GLU A 68 -3.54 28.79 5.70
C GLU A 68 -4.81 29.48 6.19
N MET A 69 -4.80 29.94 7.44
CA MET A 69 -5.93 30.67 8.02
C MET A 69 -5.48 31.80 8.92
N ALA A 70 -6.27 32.88 8.95
CA ALA A 70 -6.04 34.04 9.81
C ALA A 70 -7.39 34.63 10.25
N PRO A 71 -7.46 35.33 11.40
CA PRO A 71 -8.66 36.06 11.78
C PRO A 71 -9.14 36.97 10.65
N GLN A 72 -10.45 36.98 10.37
CA GLN A 72 -10.99 37.79 9.28
C GLN A 72 -10.90 39.28 9.62
N GLY A 73 -10.09 40.01 8.85
CA GLY A 73 -9.95 41.45 8.96
C GLY A 73 -10.82 42.22 7.95
N PRO A 74 -10.81 43.57 8.02
CA PRO A 74 -11.48 44.44 7.05
C PRO A 74 -10.85 44.36 5.65
N VAL A 75 -9.57 43.95 5.57
CA VAL A 75 -8.85 43.70 4.32
C VAL A 75 -8.71 42.18 4.15
N PRO A 76 -9.05 41.61 2.98
CA PRO A 76 -8.84 40.19 2.72
C PRO A 76 -7.34 39.82 2.83
N THR A 77 -7.04 38.82 3.67
CA THR A 77 -5.70 38.25 3.80
C THR A 77 -5.31 37.52 2.50
N VAL A 78 -4.07 37.73 2.04
CA VAL A 78 -3.49 37.01 0.92
C VAL A 78 -2.65 35.85 1.46
N PHE A 79 -2.96 34.64 1.01
CA PHE A 79 -2.29 33.41 1.41
C PHE A 79 -1.31 32.95 0.32
N SER A 80 -0.20 32.32 0.74
CA SER A 80 0.85 31.81 -0.17
C SER A 80 0.46 30.45 -0.76
N LEU A 81 -0.24 29.63 0.05
CA LEU A 81 -0.65 28.27 -0.32
C LEU A 81 0.50 27.36 -0.78
N ALA A 82 1.72 27.61 -0.28
CA ALA A 82 2.89 26.78 -0.52
C ALA A 82 3.60 26.45 0.80
N PRO A 83 3.54 25.19 1.29
CA PRO A 83 4.24 24.82 2.52
C PRO A 83 5.75 24.92 2.31
N SER A 84 6.43 25.63 3.20
CA SER A 84 7.90 25.75 3.22
C SER A 84 8.49 25.01 4.41
N ALA A 85 9.71 24.48 4.24
CA ALA A 85 10.44 23.86 5.35
C ALA A 85 10.67 24.90 6.46
N GLY A 86 10.42 24.51 7.72
CA GLY A 86 10.49 25.37 8.89
C GLY A 86 9.30 26.30 9.11
N ASP A 87 8.30 26.29 8.23
CA ASP A 87 7.19 27.27 8.24
C ASP A 87 5.81 26.63 8.42
N VAL A 88 5.73 25.47 9.07
CA VAL A 88 4.47 24.75 9.32
C VAL A 88 4.21 24.67 10.83
N ASP A 89 3.07 25.22 11.26
CA ASP A 89 2.65 25.26 12.67
C ASP A 89 2.03 23.94 13.11
N ILE A 90 1.24 23.33 12.23
CA ILE A 90 0.51 22.09 12.51
C ILE A 90 0.75 21.09 11.39
N MET A 91 1.29 19.93 11.74
CA MET A 91 1.55 18.84 10.82
C MET A 91 0.71 17.62 11.21
N ILE A 92 -0.21 17.21 10.34
CA ILE A 92 -1.03 16.00 10.52
C ILE A 92 -0.54 14.90 9.58
N ALA A 93 0.02 13.83 10.12
CA ALA A 93 0.41 12.66 9.33
C ALA A 93 -0.58 11.52 9.56
N ALA A 94 -1.34 11.16 8.52
CA ALA A 94 -2.35 10.13 8.63
C ALA A 94 -1.77 8.71 8.73
N GLU A 95 -0.45 8.51 8.61
CA GLU A 95 0.22 7.22 8.75
C GLU A 95 1.68 7.44 9.21
N MET A 96 2.29 6.45 9.85
CA MET A 96 3.58 6.61 10.51
C MET A 96 4.72 6.99 9.56
N MET A 97 4.81 6.39 8.38
CA MET A 97 5.84 6.72 7.39
C MET A 97 5.61 8.08 6.72
N GLU A 98 4.37 8.59 6.72
CA GLU A 98 4.11 9.98 6.34
C GLU A 98 4.65 10.97 7.37
N ALA A 99 4.67 10.61 8.66
CA ALA A 99 5.33 11.43 9.69
C ALA A 99 6.84 11.50 9.42
N GLY A 100 7.48 10.37 9.12
CA GLY A 100 8.88 10.32 8.72
C GLY A 100 9.17 11.17 7.47
N ARG A 101 8.32 11.10 6.45
CA ARG A 101 8.43 11.95 5.26
C ARG A 101 8.26 13.44 5.56
N ALA A 102 7.36 13.81 6.47
CA ALA A 102 7.16 15.20 6.88
C ALA A 102 8.41 15.75 7.59
N ILE A 103 9.03 14.95 8.46
CA ILE A 103 10.29 15.28 9.14
C ILE A 103 11.41 15.47 8.12
N LEU A 104 11.61 14.52 7.19
CA LEU A 104 12.65 14.60 6.16
C LEU A 104 12.48 15.81 5.22
N ARG A 105 11.24 16.26 5.01
CA ARG A 105 10.93 17.47 4.22
C ARG A 105 11.12 18.78 4.99
N GLY A 106 11.43 18.72 6.29
CA GLY A 106 11.58 19.89 7.15
C GLY A 106 10.26 20.56 7.50
N PHE A 107 9.11 19.89 7.35
CA PHE A 107 7.82 20.42 7.78
C PHE A 107 7.58 20.30 9.29
N VAL A 108 8.40 19.52 9.99
CA VAL A 108 8.33 19.34 11.44
C VAL A 108 9.59 19.92 12.04
N THR A 109 9.43 20.90 12.92
CA THR A 109 10.54 21.62 13.56
C THR A 109 10.33 21.75 15.07
N PRO A 110 11.42 21.71 15.87
CA PRO A 110 11.34 21.62 17.33
C PRO A 110 10.90 22.94 17.98
N ASP A 111 11.03 24.06 17.27
CA ASP A 111 10.70 25.40 17.76
C ASP A 111 9.26 25.83 17.46
N ARG A 112 8.57 25.17 16.52
CA ARG A 112 7.25 25.62 16.03
C ARG A 112 6.19 24.53 15.99
N THR A 113 6.49 23.37 15.43
CA THR A 113 5.46 22.47 14.89
C THR A 113 4.79 21.59 15.96
N THR A 114 3.46 21.57 15.97
CA THR A 114 2.66 20.50 16.59
C THR A 114 2.48 19.35 15.59
N LEU A 115 3.07 18.20 15.86
CA LEU A 115 2.94 16.98 15.05
C LEU A 115 1.87 16.06 15.63
N ILE A 116 0.83 15.79 14.84
CA ILE A 116 -0.21 14.80 15.13
C ILE A 116 -0.04 13.66 14.13
N ALA A 117 0.36 12.47 14.57
CA ALA A 117 0.56 11.35 13.66
C ALA A 117 -0.13 10.07 14.11
N SER A 118 -0.70 9.36 13.12
CA SER A 118 -1.25 8.02 13.32
C SER A 118 -0.14 6.98 13.29
N THR A 119 -0.06 6.13 14.31
CA THR A 119 1.01 5.12 14.47
C THR A 119 0.78 3.85 13.67
N HIS A 120 -0.41 3.68 13.07
CA HIS A 120 -0.71 2.52 12.24
C HIS A 120 0.23 2.44 11.02
N ARG A 121 0.34 1.23 10.47
CA ARG A 121 1.16 0.95 9.30
C ARG A 121 0.32 0.57 8.11
N ALA A 122 0.44 1.34 7.05
CA ALA A 122 -0.09 1.01 5.73
C ALA A 122 1.08 0.89 4.74
N LEU A 123 1.62 -0.32 4.62
CA LEU A 123 2.86 -0.58 3.88
C LEU A 123 2.85 0.01 2.46
N ALA A 124 3.85 0.84 2.17
CA ALA A 124 4.07 1.47 0.89
C ALA A 124 4.46 0.43 -0.18
N VAL A 125 4.34 0.81 -1.46
CA VAL A 125 4.76 -0.06 -2.57
C VAL A 125 6.25 -0.38 -2.47
N SER A 126 7.07 0.59 -2.11
CA SER A 126 8.52 0.39 -1.89
C SER A 126 8.77 -0.75 -0.89
N GLU A 127 8.10 -0.72 0.25
CA GLU A 127 8.21 -1.74 1.30
C GLU A 127 7.72 -3.12 0.81
N LYS A 128 6.63 -3.16 0.04
CA LYS A 128 6.06 -4.41 -0.52
C LYS A 128 6.89 -5.05 -1.62
N THR A 129 7.75 -4.27 -2.28
CA THR A 129 8.58 -4.76 -3.39
C THR A 129 9.91 -5.34 -2.93
N VAL A 130 10.30 -5.09 -1.67
CA VAL A 130 11.47 -5.69 -1.05
C VAL A 130 11.16 -7.14 -0.69
N PRO A 131 11.98 -8.12 -1.12
CA PRO A 131 11.85 -9.51 -0.69
C PRO A 131 12.09 -9.66 0.82
N GLY A 132 11.29 -10.51 1.47
CA GLY A 132 11.40 -10.73 2.90
C GLY A 132 10.67 -9.65 3.69
N ASP A 133 11.33 -9.08 4.68
CA ASP A 133 10.79 -7.99 5.48
C ASP A 133 11.30 -6.64 4.96
N GLY A 134 10.45 -5.96 4.19
CA GLY A 134 10.68 -4.62 3.67
C GLY A 134 10.07 -3.51 4.51
N ILE A 135 9.51 -3.84 5.67
CA ILE A 135 8.77 -2.89 6.50
C ILE A 135 9.76 -1.90 7.10
N ALA A 136 9.56 -0.61 6.82
CA ALA A 136 10.38 0.45 7.40
C ALA A 136 10.22 0.49 8.93
N ASN A 137 11.25 0.92 9.65
CA ASN A 137 11.25 0.88 11.12
C ASN A 137 10.38 1.99 11.71
N ALA A 138 9.25 1.63 12.33
CA ALA A 138 8.35 2.60 12.96
C ALA A 138 8.96 3.24 14.22
N ASP A 139 9.81 2.51 14.94
CA ASP A 139 10.41 3.00 16.18
C ASP A 139 11.49 4.05 15.88
N GLU A 140 12.23 3.91 14.79
CA GLU A 140 13.15 4.96 14.31
C GLU A 140 12.39 6.25 13.95
N VAL A 141 11.25 6.13 13.25
CA VAL A 141 10.44 7.31 12.91
C VAL A 141 9.82 7.94 14.16
N ARG A 142 9.43 7.13 15.15
CA ARG A 142 8.93 7.62 16.45
C ARG A 142 10.02 8.42 17.17
N ALA A 143 11.22 7.86 17.29
CA ALA A 143 12.35 8.53 17.93
C ALA A 143 12.71 9.84 17.20
N ALA A 144 12.67 9.83 15.86
CA ALA A 144 12.87 11.06 15.08
C ALA A 144 11.78 12.11 15.35
N ALA A 145 10.51 11.69 15.48
CA ALA A 145 9.40 12.58 15.77
C ALA A 145 9.50 13.23 17.17
N GLU A 146 9.96 12.47 18.17
CA GLU A 146 10.19 12.96 19.55
C GLU A 146 11.23 14.07 19.61
N VAL A 147 12.22 14.05 18.71
CA VAL A 147 13.25 15.09 18.63
C VAL A 147 12.84 16.25 17.71
N ALA A 148 12.12 15.96 16.63
CA ALA A 148 11.85 16.93 15.57
C ALA A 148 10.67 17.86 15.85
N ALA A 149 9.69 17.47 16.68
CA ALA A 149 8.48 18.25 16.91
C ALA A 149 8.53 19.06 18.21
N ARG A 150 7.97 20.28 18.21
CA ARG A 150 7.76 21.07 19.43
C ARG A 150 6.75 20.40 20.37
N SER A 151 5.67 19.88 19.80
CA SER A 151 4.63 19.13 20.50
C SER A 151 4.29 17.89 19.69
N LEU A 152 4.17 16.74 20.34
CA LEU A 152 4.00 15.44 19.69
C LEU A 152 2.78 14.71 20.23
N ILE A 153 1.89 14.32 19.31
CA ILE A 153 0.72 13.49 19.58
C ILE A 153 0.81 12.26 18.68
N LEU A 154 0.93 11.09 19.31
CA LEU A 154 1.01 9.80 18.62
C LEU A 154 -0.03 8.84 19.19
N ALA A 155 -0.95 8.39 18.34
CA ALA A 155 -1.90 7.33 18.67
C ALA A 155 -2.26 6.53 17.41
N ASP A 156 -2.84 5.35 17.57
CA ASP A 156 -3.37 4.59 16.43
C ASP A 156 -4.74 5.14 16.01
N PHE A 157 -4.73 6.31 15.37
CA PHE A 157 -5.96 7.01 14.98
C PHE A 157 -6.79 6.23 13.95
N ASP A 158 -6.18 5.31 13.21
CA ASP A 158 -6.91 4.41 12.31
C ASP A 158 -7.75 3.41 13.10
N GLN A 159 -7.16 2.73 14.08
CA GLN A 159 -7.88 1.81 14.96
C GLN A 159 -8.92 2.52 15.83
N VAL A 160 -8.65 3.76 16.26
CA VAL A 160 -9.64 4.60 16.93
C VAL A 160 -10.88 4.79 16.03
N ALA A 161 -10.67 5.11 14.75
CA ALA A 161 -11.77 5.30 13.81
C ALA A 161 -12.51 3.99 13.49
N ILE A 162 -11.79 2.89 13.26
CA ILE A 162 -12.35 1.56 12.96
C ILE A 162 -13.28 1.11 14.09
N ARG A 163 -12.84 1.22 15.35
CA ARG A 163 -13.66 0.86 16.52
C ARG A 163 -14.94 1.69 16.64
N ALA A 164 -14.90 2.94 16.20
CA ALA A 164 -16.07 3.82 16.18
C ALA A 164 -17.00 3.59 14.97
N GLY A 165 -16.58 2.76 14.00
CA GLY A 165 -17.28 2.52 12.74
C GLY A 165 -17.14 3.68 11.75
N SER A 166 -16.03 4.41 11.80
CA SER A 166 -15.75 5.58 10.96
C SER A 166 -14.40 5.48 10.25
N VAL A 167 -13.98 6.57 9.61
CA VAL A 167 -12.72 6.71 8.87
C VAL A 167 -11.73 7.59 9.64
N ILE A 168 -10.43 7.38 9.39
CA ILE A 168 -9.33 8.06 10.08
C ILE A 168 -9.40 9.60 10.03
N SER A 169 -10.01 10.19 9.00
CA SER A 169 -10.20 11.64 8.95
C SER A 169 -10.99 12.18 10.15
N ALA A 170 -11.94 11.41 10.70
CA ALA A 170 -12.73 11.83 11.86
C ALA A 170 -11.93 11.78 13.17
N SER A 171 -11.13 10.74 13.38
CA SER A 171 -10.26 10.62 14.56
C SER A 171 -9.11 11.63 14.54
N LEU A 172 -8.51 11.91 13.37
CA LEU A 172 -7.50 12.97 13.22
C LEU A 172 -8.08 14.37 13.42
N PHE A 173 -9.32 14.62 12.97
CA PHE A 173 -10.00 15.88 13.26
C PHE A 173 -10.28 16.05 14.76
N GLY A 174 -10.65 14.95 15.44
CA GLY A 174 -10.71 14.87 16.90
C GLY A 174 -9.38 15.20 17.56
N ALA A 175 -8.30 14.60 17.06
CA ALA A 175 -6.96 14.84 17.58
C ALA A 175 -6.50 16.29 17.41
N LEU A 176 -6.82 16.92 16.28
CA LEU A 176 -6.56 18.33 16.03
C LEU A 176 -7.27 19.21 17.07
N ALA A 177 -8.56 18.95 17.34
CA ALA A 177 -9.29 19.66 18.39
C ALA A 177 -8.70 19.40 19.79
N GLY A 178 -8.33 18.14 20.09
CA GLY A 178 -7.75 17.74 21.37
C GLY A 178 -6.36 18.28 21.63
N SER A 179 -5.60 18.57 20.57
CA SER A 179 -4.26 19.18 20.64
C SER A 179 -4.28 20.62 21.16
N GLY A 180 -5.40 21.33 20.99
CA GLY A 180 -5.48 22.77 21.27
C GLY A 180 -4.68 23.65 20.31
N ALA A 181 -4.15 23.10 19.21
CA ALA A 181 -3.32 23.86 18.26
C ALA A 181 -4.11 24.88 17.42
N LEU A 182 -5.44 24.70 17.31
CA LEU A 182 -6.34 25.69 16.74
C LEU A 182 -7.13 26.41 17.84
N PRO A 183 -7.34 27.73 17.75
CA PRO A 183 -8.00 28.53 18.77
C PRO A 183 -9.53 28.45 18.70
N PHE A 184 -10.09 27.25 18.51
CA PHE A 184 -11.52 27.03 18.30
C PHE A 184 -12.09 26.09 19.36
N PRO A 185 -13.32 26.33 19.84
CA PRO A 185 -13.96 25.45 20.83
C PRO A 185 -14.32 24.10 20.20
N ARG A 186 -14.25 23.02 20.99
CA ARG A 186 -14.63 21.66 20.56
C ARG A 186 -15.99 21.60 19.87
N ALA A 187 -16.98 22.34 20.38
CA ALA A 187 -18.34 22.37 19.80
C ALA A 187 -18.34 22.78 18.33
N ALA A 188 -17.47 23.72 17.92
CA ALA A 188 -17.38 24.18 16.54
C ALA A 188 -16.85 23.09 15.59
N PHE A 189 -15.97 22.21 16.07
CA PHE A 189 -15.53 21.04 15.32
C PHE A 189 -16.68 20.03 15.16
N GLU A 190 -17.41 19.74 16.24
CA GLU A 190 -18.56 18.83 16.17
C GLU A 190 -19.64 19.35 15.19
N ASP A 191 -19.87 20.66 15.17
CA ASP A 191 -20.80 21.30 14.23
C ASP A 191 -20.33 21.18 12.76
N ALA A 192 -19.02 21.27 12.50
CA ALA A 192 -18.46 21.03 11.16
C ALA A 192 -18.73 19.60 10.67
N ILE A 193 -18.67 18.60 11.56
CA ILE A 193 -19.05 17.21 11.24
C ILE A 193 -20.55 17.12 10.94
N ARG A 194 -21.40 17.72 11.78
CA ARG A 194 -22.86 17.70 11.62
C ARG A 194 -23.28 18.34 10.29
N ALA A 195 -22.68 19.47 9.93
CA ALA A 195 -22.93 20.17 8.67
C ALA A 195 -22.55 19.33 7.43
N GLY A 196 -21.56 18.43 7.54
CA GLY A 196 -21.17 17.53 6.46
C GLY A 196 -22.20 16.46 6.10
N GLY A 197 -23.14 16.14 7.00
CA GLY A 197 -24.33 15.30 6.74
C GLY A 197 -24.09 13.81 6.43
N LYS A 198 -22.84 13.36 6.23
CA LYS A 198 -22.50 11.97 5.88
C LYS A 198 -21.85 11.25 7.05
N GLY A 199 -22.45 10.14 7.48
CA GLY A 199 -21.87 9.31 8.55
C GLY A 199 -21.62 10.09 9.85
N VAL A 200 -22.53 11.01 10.19
CA VAL A 200 -22.36 11.98 11.30
C VAL A 200 -22.12 11.25 12.63
N GLU A 201 -23.00 10.32 13.01
CA GLU A 201 -22.88 9.62 14.30
C GLU A 201 -21.57 8.82 14.47
N PRO A 202 -21.16 7.96 13.50
CA PRO A 202 -19.84 7.34 13.58
C PRO A 202 -18.68 8.34 13.59
N SER A 203 -18.78 9.44 12.84
CA SER A 203 -17.75 10.47 12.80
C SER A 203 -17.62 11.22 14.12
N LEU A 204 -18.73 11.56 14.78
CA LEU A 204 -18.72 12.18 16.11
C LEU A 204 -18.13 11.25 17.18
N ARG A 205 -18.43 9.95 17.14
CA ARG A 205 -17.78 8.97 18.03
C ARG A 205 -16.28 8.87 17.81
N ALA A 206 -15.85 8.79 16.54
CA ALA A 206 -14.43 8.73 16.19
C ALA A 206 -13.71 10.04 16.56
N PHE A 207 -14.35 11.18 16.35
CA PHE A 207 -13.87 12.50 16.76
C PHE A 207 -13.67 12.57 18.28
N ALA A 208 -14.66 12.17 19.07
CA ALA A 208 -14.56 12.18 20.53
C ALA A 208 -13.41 11.29 21.03
N ALA A 209 -13.29 10.07 20.48
CA ALA A 209 -12.20 9.16 20.84
C ALA A 209 -10.82 9.67 20.39
N GLY A 210 -10.74 10.32 19.22
CA GLY A 210 -9.52 10.97 18.73
C GLY A 210 -9.10 12.17 19.59
N PHE A 211 -10.07 12.96 20.05
CA PHE A 211 -9.86 14.07 20.98
C PHE A 211 -9.27 13.60 22.31
N GLU A 212 -9.87 12.56 22.90
CA GLU A 212 -9.36 11.96 24.14
C GLU A 212 -7.97 11.35 23.96
N ALA A 213 -7.72 10.65 22.84
CA ALA A 213 -6.41 10.09 22.54
C ALA A 213 -5.33 11.17 22.41
N ALA A 214 -5.65 12.33 21.82
CA ALA A 214 -4.71 13.45 21.73
C ALA A 214 -4.38 14.08 23.08
N GLN A 215 -5.33 14.14 24.01
CA GLN A 215 -5.09 14.64 25.37
C GLN A 215 -4.19 13.72 26.21
N GLN A 216 -4.07 12.45 25.83
CA GLN A 216 -3.15 11.50 26.44
C GLN A 216 -1.71 11.63 25.91
N GLY A 217 -1.48 12.44 24.87
CA GLY A 217 -0.16 12.68 24.28
C GLY A 217 0.35 11.49 23.46
N VAL A 218 1.58 11.04 23.76
CA VAL A 218 2.21 9.91 23.07
C VAL A 218 1.76 8.60 23.70
N GLN A 219 0.91 7.86 22.98
CA GLN A 219 0.58 6.49 23.37
C GLN A 219 1.78 5.55 23.12
N PRO A 220 1.98 4.56 24.02
CA PRO A 220 3.08 3.60 23.88
C PRO A 220 2.99 2.86 22.55
N ALA A 221 4.15 2.54 21.98
CA ALA A 221 4.22 1.72 20.79
C ALA A 221 3.48 0.40 21.03
N ARG A 222 2.56 0.05 20.13
CA ARG A 222 2.03 -1.31 20.11
C ARG A 222 3.18 -2.24 19.77
N THR A 223 3.34 -3.31 20.55
CA THR A 223 4.11 -4.47 20.07
C THR A 223 3.46 -4.90 18.76
N ALA A 224 4.21 -4.81 17.66
CA ALA A 224 3.74 -5.32 16.38
C ALA A 224 3.29 -6.76 16.60
N ASP A 225 2.06 -7.09 16.16
CA ASP A 225 1.64 -8.48 16.11
C ASP A 225 2.72 -9.23 15.33
N ALA A 226 3.31 -10.24 15.97
CA ALA A 226 4.35 -11.03 15.32
C ALA A 226 3.78 -11.50 13.98
N LEU A 227 4.48 -11.15 12.87
CA LEU A 227 4.17 -11.71 11.56
C LEU A 227 3.96 -13.21 11.75
N PRO A 228 2.86 -13.80 11.25
CA PRO A 228 2.54 -15.19 11.52
C PRO A 228 3.78 -16.06 11.26
N LYS A 229 4.32 -16.60 12.36
CA LYS A 229 5.63 -17.25 12.36
C LYS A 229 5.48 -18.68 11.88
N ALA A 230 6.41 -19.07 11.01
CA ALA A 230 6.59 -20.36 10.35
C ALA A 230 5.53 -20.72 9.29
N ALA A 231 6.00 -20.92 8.06
CA ALA A 231 5.27 -21.64 7.03
C ALA A 231 4.90 -23.02 7.60
N ALA A 232 3.61 -23.36 7.59
CA ALA A 232 3.16 -24.71 7.93
C ALA A 232 3.97 -25.72 7.11
N ALA A 233 4.41 -26.80 7.75
CA ALA A 233 5.08 -27.88 7.04
C ALA A 233 4.21 -28.35 5.86
N PRO A 234 4.80 -28.61 4.68
CA PRO A 234 4.02 -29.02 3.53
C PRO A 234 3.26 -30.31 3.83
N GLN A 235 1.99 -30.36 3.46
CA GLN A 235 1.12 -31.52 3.61
C GLN A 235 0.66 -31.97 2.23
N GLY A 236 0.60 -33.29 2.01
CA GLY A 236 0.15 -33.83 0.74
C GLY A 236 0.55 -35.31 0.53
N PRO A 237 0.36 -35.82 -0.69
CA PRO A 237 0.73 -37.18 -1.06
C PRO A 237 2.22 -37.46 -0.81
N ALA A 238 2.55 -38.64 -0.27
CA ALA A 238 3.92 -39.02 0.10
C ALA A 238 4.93 -38.81 -1.04
N ARG A 239 4.57 -39.16 -2.27
CA ARG A 239 5.41 -38.96 -3.46
C ARG A 239 5.83 -37.50 -3.66
N LEU A 240 4.90 -36.56 -3.47
CA LEU A 240 5.19 -35.13 -3.64
C LEU A 240 6.01 -34.58 -2.47
N LEU A 241 5.79 -35.09 -1.26
CA LEU A 241 6.61 -34.74 -0.09
C LEU A 241 8.05 -35.23 -0.24
N THR A 242 8.26 -36.45 -0.75
CA THR A 242 9.61 -36.95 -1.06
C THR A 242 10.30 -36.10 -2.13
N ALA A 243 9.59 -35.73 -3.20
CA ALA A 243 10.14 -34.83 -4.22
C ALA A 243 10.49 -33.45 -3.64
N TRP A 244 9.63 -32.90 -2.76
CA TRP A 244 9.90 -31.65 -2.05
C TRP A 244 11.13 -31.73 -1.15
N GLN A 245 11.27 -32.79 -0.35
CA GLN A 245 12.44 -33.02 0.52
C GLN A 245 13.74 -33.11 -0.28
N ALA A 246 13.72 -33.73 -1.46
CA ALA A 246 14.88 -33.78 -2.35
C ALA A 246 15.30 -32.37 -2.83
N LEU A 247 14.34 -31.50 -3.12
CA LEU A 247 14.61 -30.11 -3.51
C LEU A 247 15.10 -29.26 -2.34
N GLU A 248 14.54 -29.44 -1.13
CA GLU A 248 15.05 -28.78 0.07
C GLU A 248 16.50 -29.19 0.37
N THR A 249 16.83 -30.47 0.17
CA THR A 249 18.20 -30.97 0.30
C THR A 249 19.13 -30.27 -0.69
N ARG A 250 18.72 -30.09 -1.96
CA ARG A 250 19.49 -29.31 -2.95
C ARG A 250 19.72 -27.88 -2.47
N VAL A 251 18.70 -27.20 -1.94
CA VAL A 251 18.84 -25.83 -1.43
C VAL A 251 19.83 -25.76 -0.27
N THR A 252 19.80 -26.72 0.67
CA THR A 252 20.75 -26.75 1.79
C THR A 252 22.21 -27.00 1.36
N ALA A 253 22.43 -27.54 0.17
CA ALA A 253 23.75 -27.74 -0.40
C ALA A 253 24.31 -26.49 -1.13
N LEU A 254 23.49 -25.46 -1.35
CA LEU A 254 23.94 -24.19 -1.93
C LEU A 254 24.81 -23.38 -0.93
N PRO A 255 25.62 -22.42 -1.39
CA PRO A 255 26.34 -21.52 -0.49
C PRO A 255 25.41 -20.82 0.49
N GLY A 256 25.83 -20.74 1.76
CA GLY A 256 25.03 -20.22 2.87
C GLY A 256 24.26 -18.91 2.58
N PRO A 257 24.90 -17.87 1.99
CA PRO A 257 24.22 -16.62 1.65
C PRO A 257 23.08 -16.75 0.63
N VAL A 258 23.11 -17.77 -0.24
CA VAL A 258 22.14 -17.97 -1.32
C VAL A 258 20.91 -18.74 -0.83
N GLN A 259 21.08 -19.63 0.17
CA GLN A 259 20.04 -20.56 0.62
C GLN A 259 18.69 -19.88 0.98
N PRO A 260 18.65 -18.76 1.72
CA PRO A 260 17.38 -18.15 2.12
C PRO A 260 16.52 -17.71 0.93
N MET A 261 17.15 -17.07 -0.07
CA MET A 261 16.45 -16.61 -1.27
C MET A 261 16.09 -17.78 -2.19
N ALA A 262 16.97 -18.77 -2.33
CA ALA A 262 16.70 -19.99 -3.08
C ALA A 262 15.51 -20.77 -2.49
N GLN A 263 15.42 -20.89 -1.17
CA GLN A 263 14.28 -21.55 -0.50
C GLN A 263 12.97 -20.79 -0.75
N ALA A 264 13.00 -19.45 -0.67
CA ALA A 264 11.83 -18.63 -0.95
C ALA A 264 11.38 -18.76 -2.43
N GLY A 265 12.33 -18.73 -3.36
CA GLY A 265 12.09 -18.93 -4.78
C GLY A 265 11.53 -20.33 -5.08
N LEU A 266 12.12 -21.37 -4.50
CA LEU A 266 11.68 -22.76 -4.62
C LEU A 266 10.23 -22.93 -4.16
N ARG A 267 9.87 -22.42 -2.98
CA ARG A 267 8.49 -22.45 -2.47
C ARG A 267 7.53 -21.75 -3.44
N LYS A 268 7.94 -20.61 -3.99
CA LYS A 268 7.14 -19.83 -4.94
C LYS A 268 6.85 -20.61 -6.22
N VAL A 269 7.87 -21.21 -6.85
CA VAL A 269 7.70 -21.93 -8.13
C VAL A 269 6.98 -23.28 -7.95
N VAL A 270 7.20 -23.97 -6.83
CA VAL A 270 6.49 -25.22 -6.53
C VAL A 270 5.02 -24.93 -6.20
N GLY A 271 4.74 -23.88 -5.42
CA GLY A 271 3.38 -23.43 -5.14
C GLY A 271 2.67 -22.87 -6.37
N PHE A 272 3.43 -22.42 -7.38
CA PHE A 272 2.89 -22.01 -8.67
C PHE A 272 2.49 -23.20 -9.55
N GLN A 273 3.33 -24.23 -9.64
CA GLN A 273 3.16 -25.33 -10.58
C GLN A 273 3.27 -26.71 -9.91
N ASP A 274 4.49 -27.20 -9.66
CA ASP A 274 4.76 -28.52 -9.08
C ASP A 274 6.26 -28.66 -8.69
N PRO A 275 6.65 -29.75 -7.99
CA PRO A 275 8.06 -30.02 -7.68
C PRO A 275 8.98 -30.17 -8.90
N ALA A 276 8.48 -30.64 -10.05
CA ALA A 276 9.31 -30.76 -11.24
C ALA A 276 9.71 -29.38 -11.78
N TYR A 277 8.78 -28.42 -11.73
CA TYR A 277 9.07 -27.02 -12.03
C TYR A 277 10.00 -26.37 -11.00
N GLY A 278 9.96 -26.84 -9.74
CA GLY A 278 10.94 -26.48 -8.72
C GLY A 278 12.36 -26.98 -9.03
N ALA A 279 12.50 -28.19 -9.57
CA ALA A 279 13.79 -28.68 -10.04
C ALA A 279 14.35 -27.80 -11.17
N GLU A 280 13.52 -27.47 -12.16
CA GLU A 280 13.86 -26.59 -13.28
C GLU A 280 14.32 -25.19 -12.86
N TYR A 281 13.78 -24.68 -11.74
CA TYR A 281 14.22 -23.43 -11.14
C TYR A 281 15.63 -23.55 -10.56
N LEU A 282 15.89 -24.62 -9.80
CA LEU A 282 17.21 -24.87 -9.23
C LEU A 282 18.25 -25.11 -10.34
N ASP A 283 17.90 -25.82 -11.41
CA ASP A 283 18.81 -26.05 -12.54
C ASP A 283 19.22 -24.73 -13.22
N ARG A 284 18.32 -23.74 -13.28
CA ARG A 284 18.64 -22.39 -13.79
C ARG A 284 19.47 -21.60 -12.78
N LEU A 285 19.19 -21.73 -11.49
CA LEU A 285 19.99 -21.10 -10.45
C LEU A 285 21.41 -21.66 -10.42
N ASP A 286 21.59 -22.96 -10.63
CA ASP A 286 22.90 -23.61 -10.71
C ASP A 286 23.77 -23.01 -11.85
N ARG A 287 23.15 -22.63 -12.99
CA ARG A 287 23.85 -21.91 -14.07
C ARG A 287 24.37 -20.54 -13.63
N VAL A 288 23.58 -19.79 -12.86
CA VAL A 288 23.97 -18.46 -12.34
C VAL A 288 25.03 -18.61 -11.25
N LEU A 289 24.89 -19.62 -10.39
CA LEU A 289 25.83 -19.92 -9.32
C LEU A 289 27.24 -20.20 -9.87
N ALA A 290 27.33 -20.86 -11.03
CA ALA A 290 28.60 -21.14 -11.70
C ALA A 290 29.34 -19.89 -12.20
N LEU A 291 28.66 -18.74 -12.29
CA LEU A 291 29.22 -17.45 -12.73
C LEU A 291 29.57 -16.53 -11.56
N ASP A 292 29.31 -16.97 -10.33
CA ASP A 292 29.42 -16.17 -9.12
C ASP A 292 30.29 -16.86 -8.07
N GLY A 293 30.66 -16.14 -7.03
CA GLY A 293 31.54 -16.68 -6.00
C GLY A 293 31.63 -15.82 -4.75
N PRO A 294 32.41 -16.27 -3.75
CA PRO A 294 32.54 -15.58 -2.47
C PRO A 294 33.17 -14.19 -2.58
N ALA A 295 33.92 -13.90 -3.65
CA ALA A 295 34.52 -12.58 -3.89
C ALA A 295 33.48 -11.47 -4.08
N ASN A 296 32.25 -11.81 -4.48
CA ASN A 296 31.13 -10.88 -4.67
C ASN A 296 29.98 -11.16 -3.69
N ASP A 297 30.25 -11.83 -2.57
CA ASP A 297 29.25 -12.23 -1.57
C ASP A 297 28.05 -13.01 -2.15
N TRP A 298 28.25 -13.69 -3.27
CA TRP A 298 27.18 -14.38 -4.01
C TRP A 298 26.02 -13.46 -4.45
N ALA A 299 26.28 -12.16 -4.65
CA ALA A 299 25.26 -11.17 -4.94
C ALA A 299 24.46 -11.49 -6.22
N LEU A 300 25.13 -11.99 -7.26
CA LEU A 300 24.49 -12.38 -8.52
C LEU A 300 23.58 -13.60 -8.31
N SER A 301 24.00 -14.58 -7.52
CA SER A 301 23.24 -15.78 -7.21
C SER A 301 22.01 -15.48 -6.36
N ILE A 302 22.12 -14.57 -5.39
CA ILE A 302 20.98 -14.09 -4.60
C ILE A 302 19.98 -13.36 -5.49
N ALA A 303 20.47 -12.47 -6.37
CA ALA A 303 19.63 -11.79 -7.34
C ALA A 303 18.97 -12.78 -8.33
N GLY A 304 19.74 -13.72 -8.86
CA GLY A 304 19.26 -14.78 -9.75
C GLY A 304 18.16 -15.62 -9.10
N ALA A 305 18.37 -16.07 -7.86
CA ALA A 305 17.39 -16.84 -7.10
C ALA A 305 16.04 -16.11 -7.00
N LYS A 306 16.06 -14.79 -6.75
CA LYS A 306 14.86 -13.93 -6.72
C LYS A 306 14.23 -13.78 -8.11
N HIS A 307 15.02 -13.33 -9.09
CA HIS A 307 14.49 -12.87 -10.37
C HIS A 307 14.07 -14.04 -11.27
N ILE A 308 14.78 -15.18 -11.24
CA ILE A 308 14.37 -16.41 -11.94
C ILE A 308 13.03 -16.91 -11.38
N ALA A 309 12.88 -16.97 -10.05
CA ALA A 309 11.62 -17.40 -9.44
C ALA A 309 10.44 -16.47 -9.80
N ASN A 310 10.69 -15.16 -9.86
CA ASN A 310 9.69 -14.18 -10.28
C ASN A 310 9.29 -14.35 -11.75
N ALA A 311 10.25 -14.57 -12.64
CA ALA A 311 10.00 -14.80 -14.07
C ALA A 311 9.28 -16.14 -14.31
N MET A 312 9.63 -17.19 -13.55
CA MET A 312 9.01 -18.51 -13.68
C MET A 312 7.58 -18.57 -13.14
N ALA A 313 7.25 -17.78 -12.12
CA ALA A 313 5.94 -17.74 -11.47
C ALA A 313 5.21 -16.43 -11.79
N TYR A 314 4.86 -16.26 -13.06
CA TYR A 314 4.06 -15.15 -13.61
C TYR A 314 2.57 -15.25 -13.24
N ASP A 315 1.81 -14.22 -13.59
CA ASP A 315 0.36 -14.20 -13.40
C ASP A 315 -0.33 -14.67 -14.68
N ASP A 316 -1.03 -15.79 -14.58
CA ASP A 316 -1.88 -16.31 -15.65
C ASP A 316 -3.31 -16.56 -15.17
N ILE A 317 -4.20 -16.83 -16.11
CA ILE A 317 -5.62 -17.06 -15.81
C ILE A 317 -5.79 -18.24 -14.85
N PHE A 318 -4.98 -19.30 -14.95
CA PHE A 318 -5.08 -20.48 -14.08
C PHE A 318 -4.81 -20.11 -12.62
N ARG A 319 -3.73 -19.36 -12.37
CA ARG A 319 -3.34 -18.88 -11.04
C ARG A 319 -4.34 -17.86 -10.48
N VAL A 320 -4.82 -16.93 -11.31
CA VAL A 320 -5.83 -15.96 -10.90
C VAL A 320 -7.13 -16.67 -10.51
N ALA A 321 -7.53 -17.70 -11.25
CA ALA A 321 -8.69 -18.51 -10.94
C ALA A 321 -8.51 -19.29 -9.64
N ASP A 322 -7.36 -19.96 -9.45
CA ASP A 322 -7.00 -20.64 -8.20
C ASP A 322 -7.10 -19.69 -7.00
N ALA A 323 -6.41 -18.55 -7.07
CA ALA A 323 -6.40 -17.54 -6.03
C ALA A 323 -7.81 -17.03 -5.66
N LYS A 324 -8.72 -16.93 -6.64
CA LYS A 324 -10.11 -16.49 -6.41
C LYS A 324 -10.98 -17.57 -5.76
N THR A 325 -10.64 -18.85 -5.93
CA THR A 325 -11.41 -19.99 -5.38
C THR A 325 -10.89 -20.54 -4.06
N ARG A 326 -9.75 -20.05 -3.57
CA ARG A 326 -9.14 -20.49 -2.31
C ARG A 326 -10.01 -20.21 -1.06
N PRO A 327 -10.20 -21.19 -0.17
CA PRO A 327 -11.00 -21.02 1.03
C PRO A 327 -10.40 -20.00 2.01
N GLU A 328 -9.07 -19.92 2.11
CA GLU A 328 -8.38 -18.98 2.99
C GLU A 328 -8.66 -17.53 2.56
N ARG A 329 -8.79 -17.28 1.25
CA ARG A 329 -9.14 -15.97 0.73
C ARG A 329 -10.56 -15.58 1.17
N LEU A 330 -11.52 -16.50 1.08
CA LEU A 330 -12.90 -16.21 1.47
C LEU A 330 -12.99 -15.92 2.97
N ALA A 331 -12.28 -16.70 3.79
CA ALA A 331 -12.20 -16.48 5.23
C ALA A 331 -11.59 -15.11 5.56
N ARG A 332 -10.48 -14.74 4.90
CA ARG A 332 -9.85 -13.43 5.06
C ARG A 332 -10.78 -12.28 4.68
N ILE A 333 -11.43 -12.34 3.51
CA ILE A 333 -12.38 -11.30 3.07
C ILE A 333 -13.54 -11.16 4.07
N ARG A 334 -14.06 -12.28 4.58
CA ARG A 334 -15.13 -12.25 5.59
C ARG A 334 -14.68 -11.55 6.88
N ALA A 335 -13.46 -11.83 7.34
CA ALA A 335 -12.88 -11.19 8.51
C ALA A 335 -12.64 -9.68 8.27
N GLU A 336 -12.04 -9.30 7.14
CA GLU A 336 -11.81 -7.90 6.74
C GLU A 336 -13.12 -7.10 6.65
N MET A 337 -14.20 -7.72 6.19
CA MET A 337 -15.51 -7.09 6.08
C MET A 337 -16.32 -7.11 7.40
N GLY A 338 -15.83 -7.79 8.45
CA GLY A 338 -16.58 -7.96 9.70
C GLY A 338 -17.93 -8.67 9.51
N ALA A 339 -18.07 -9.50 8.46
CA ALA A 339 -19.36 -10.03 8.07
C ALA A 339 -19.80 -11.21 8.95
N THR A 340 -20.86 -10.98 9.75
CA THR A 340 -21.49 -12.00 10.61
C THR A 340 -22.63 -12.77 9.92
N GLY A 341 -23.09 -12.29 8.76
CA GLY A 341 -24.19 -12.86 7.97
C GLY A 341 -23.80 -13.31 6.56
N VAL A 342 -24.80 -13.42 5.67
CA VAL A 342 -24.60 -13.83 4.28
C VAL A 342 -23.79 -12.76 3.53
N MET A 343 -22.59 -13.13 3.09
CA MET A 343 -21.69 -12.26 2.32
C MET A 343 -21.79 -12.58 0.82
N GLN A 344 -22.04 -11.56 0.01
CA GLN A 344 -22.04 -11.69 -1.45
C GLN A 344 -20.70 -11.23 -2.02
N LEU A 345 -19.97 -12.14 -2.68
CA LEU A 345 -18.68 -11.84 -3.27
C LEU A 345 -18.81 -11.73 -4.80
N THR A 346 -18.54 -10.53 -5.33
CA THR A 346 -18.53 -10.27 -6.77
C THR A 346 -17.12 -10.00 -7.25
N GLU A 347 -16.62 -10.86 -8.12
CA GLU A 347 -15.34 -10.69 -8.81
C GLU A 347 -15.52 -9.86 -10.08
N PHE A 348 -14.75 -8.79 -10.19
CA PHE A 348 -14.65 -8.00 -11.41
C PHE A 348 -13.50 -8.54 -12.25
N THR A 349 -13.79 -8.87 -13.50
CA THR A 349 -12.79 -9.35 -14.48
C THR A 349 -13.01 -8.64 -15.80
N HIS A 350 -11.93 -8.43 -16.56
CA HIS A 350 -12.00 -7.81 -17.88
C HIS A 350 -11.18 -8.62 -18.88
N PRO A 351 -11.61 -9.85 -19.21
CA PRO A 351 -10.81 -10.76 -19.99
C PRO A 351 -10.50 -10.18 -21.37
N ARG A 352 -9.22 -10.13 -21.75
CA ARG A 352 -8.80 -9.64 -23.08
C ARG A 352 -8.58 -10.80 -24.04
N GLY A 353 -8.62 -10.52 -25.34
CA GLY A 353 -8.30 -11.50 -26.39
C GLY A 353 -6.92 -12.11 -26.18
N GLU A 354 -5.96 -11.29 -25.76
CA GLU A 354 -4.60 -11.71 -25.43
C GLU A 354 -4.58 -12.82 -24.39
N GLU A 355 -5.28 -12.62 -23.27
CA GLU A 355 -5.27 -13.57 -22.16
C GLU A 355 -5.88 -14.91 -22.60
N ILE A 356 -6.95 -14.89 -23.39
CA ILE A 356 -7.59 -16.12 -23.91
C ILE A 356 -6.69 -16.84 -24.92
N VAL A 357 -6.11 -16.11 -25.88
CA VAL A 357 -5.21 -16.70 -26.88
C VAL A 357 -3.93 -17.24 -26.22
N SER A 358 -3.48 -16.59 -25.13
CA SER A 358 -2.29 -17.02 -24.39
C SER A 358 -2.46 -18.39 -23.70
N LEU A 359 -3.69 -18.85 -23.46
CA LEU A 359 -3.98 -20.16 -22.88
C LEU A 359 -3.87 -21.32 -23.88
N LEU A 360 -3.93 -21.03 -25.17
CA LEU A 360 -3.89 -22.04 -26.22
C LEU A 360 -2.49 -22.64 -26.35
N PRO A 361 -2.33 -23.85 -26.92
CA PRO A 361 -1.03 -24.38 -27.27
C PRO A 361 -0.21 -23.39 -28.07
N ALA A 362 1.09 -23.28 -27.80
CA ALA A 362 1.97 -22.28 -28.41
C ALA A 362 1.83 -22.18 -29.94
N GLY A 363 1.75 -23.31 -30.65
CA GLY A 363 1.56 -23.33 -32.10
C GLY A 363 0.23 -22.71 -32.56
N LEU A 364 -0.88 -23.06 -31.89
CA LEU A 364 -2.19 -22.52 -32.21
C LEU A 364 -2.30 -21.05 -31.84
N GLY A 365 -1.79 -20.68 -30.66
CA GLY A 365 -1.77 -19.31 -30.18
C GLY A 365 -1.03 -18.37 -31.15
N ARG A 366 0.18 -18.76 -31.59
CA ARG A 366 0.96 -18.02 -32.60
C ARG A 366 0.23 -17.95 -33.94
N TRP A 367 -0.40 -19.04 -34.37
CA TRP A 367 -1.20 -19.06 -35.60
C TRP A 367 -2.37 -18.06 -35.57
N ILE A 368 -3.05 -17.93 -34.43
CA ILE A 368 -4.11 -16.93 -34.24
C ILE A 368 -3.54 -15.50 -34.21
N GLN A 369 -2.45 -15.27 -33.46
CA GLN A 369 -1.80 -13.95 -33.39
C GLN A 369 -1.31 -13.47 -34.76
N ALA A 370 -0.82 -14.38 -35.60
CA ALA A 370 -0.42 -14.09 -36.98
C ALA A 370 -1.59 -13.73 -37.91
N ARG A 371 -2.85 -13.83 -37.46
CA ARG A 371 -4.06 -13.53 -38.24
C ARG A 371 -4.86 -12.39 -37.57
N PRO A 372 -4.54 -11.12 -37.86
CA PRO A 372 -5.13 -9.97 -37.17
C PRO A 372 -6.67 -9.94 -37.17
N ARG A 373 -7.30 -10.36 -38.27
CA ARG A 373 -8.77 -10.42 -38.38
C ARG A 373 -9.39 -11.44 -37.43
N LEU A 374 -8.76 -12.60 -37.28
CA LEU A 374 -9.22 -13.65 -36.36
C LEU A 374 -8.99 -13.23 -34.91
N TYR A 375 -7.82 -12.69 -34.60
CA TYR A 375 -7.52 -12.17 -33.27
C TYR A 375 -8.49 -11.07 -32.84
N ALA A 376 -8.72 -10.07 -33.70
CA ALA A 376 -9.67 -8.98 -33.44
C ALA A 376 -11.11 -9.49 -33.24
N TRP A 377 -11.50 -10.54 -33.98
CA TRP A 377 -12.79 -11.18 -33.79
C TRP A 377 -12.93 -11.88 -32.44
N ILE A 378 -11.87 -12.56 -31.98
CA ILE A 378 -11.83 -13.18 -30.63
C ILE A 378 -11.90 -12.07 -29.58
N ASP A 379 -11.01 -11.08 -29.67
CA ASP A 379 -10.92 -9.97 -28.72
C ASP A 379 -12.27 -9.28 -28.56
N ARG A 380 -12.94 -8.89 -29.65
CA ARG A 380 -14.25 -8.23 -29.60
C ARG A 380 -15.32 -9.01 -28.83
N ARG A 381 -15.24 -10.34 -28.76
CA ARG A 381 -16.21 -11.16 -28.02
C ARG A 381 -15.90 -11.34 -26.55
N VAL A 382 -14.62 -11.27 -26.19
CA VAL A 382 -14.15 -11.54 -24.82
C VAL A 382 -13.86 -10.27 -24.04
N ASN A 383 -13.38 -9.22 -24.72
CA ASN A 383 -12.93 -7.93 -24.21
C ASN A 383 -14.09 -7.08 -23.68
N LYS A 384 -14.70 -7.55 -22.60
CA LYS A 384 -15.79 -6.91 -21.89
C LYS A 384 -15.67 -7.16 -20.40
N GLY A 385 -15.98 -6.13 -19.61
CA GLY A 385 -16.10 -6.27 -18.17
C GLY A 385 -17.14 -7.32 -17.79
N ARG A 386 -16.78 -8.20 -16.86
CA ARG A 386 -17.64 -9.27 -16.31
C ARG A 386 -17.67 -9.18 -14.80
N ARG A 387 -18.85 -9.41 -14.25
CA ARG A 387 -19.10 -9.50 -12.80
C ARG A 387 -19.47 -10.94 -12.49
N LEU A 388 -18.60 -11.66 -11.81
CA LEU A 388 -18.78 -13.07 -11.48
C LEU A 388 -19.09 -13.19 -9.99
N ARG A 389 -20.27 -13.70 -9.65
CA ARG A 389 -20.66 -13.97 -8.26
C ARG A 389 -20.09 -15.31 -7.80
N THR A 390 -18.88 -15.30 -7.23
CA THR A 390 -18.18 -16.50 -6.76
C THR A 390 -18.74 -17.07 -5.47
N ASP A 391 -19.66 -16.36 -4.84
CA ASP A 391 -20.53 -16.89 -3.79
C ASP A 391 -21.63 -17.82 -4.35
N ARG A 392 -21.80 -17.90 -5.68
CA ARG A 392 -22.70 -18.86 -6.36
C ARG A 392 -21.92 -20.05 -6.92
N VAL A 393 -22.59 -21.20 -6.98
CA VAL A 393 -22.01 -22.46 -7.46
C VAL A 393 -21.46 -22.35 -8.88
N LEU A 394 -22.24 -21.82 -9.83
CA LEU A 394 -21.84 -21.85 -11.24
C LEU A 394 -20.57 -21.03 -11.53
N PRO A 395 -20.45 -19.74 -11.13
CA PRO A 395 -19.22 -18.98 -11.34
C PRO A 395 -18.04 -19.54 -10.55
N PHE A 396 -18.28 -20.09 -9.36
CA PHE A 396 -17.24 -20.77 -8.59
C PHE A 396 -16.69 -21.98 -9.34
N VAL A 397 -17.56 -22.87 -9.80
CA VAL A 397 -17.17 -24.08 -10.56
C VAL A 397 -16.42 -23.70 -11.84
N GLN A 398 -16.84 -22.65 -12.56
CA GLN A 398 -16.12 -22.16 -13.74
C GLN A 398 -14.67 -21.79 -13.42
N LEU A 399 -14.45 -21.02 -12.35
CA LEU A 399 -13.08 -20.66 -11.92
C LEU A 399 -12.33 -21.86 -11.37
N HIS A 400 -13.01 -22.77 -10.67
CA HIS A 400 -12.36 -23.94 -10.08
C HIS A 400 -11.89 -24.94 -11.15
N VAL A 401 -12.70 -25.16 -12.20
CA VAL A 401 -12.31 -25.95 -13.37
C VAL A 401 -11.16 -25.27 -14.10
N LEU A 402 -11.20 -23.93 -14.23
CA LEU A 402 -10.09 -23.21 -14.83
C LEU A 402 -8.80 -23.35 -14.02
N ALA A 403 -8.86 -23.27 -12.69
CA ALA A 403 -7.73 -23.50 -11.81
C ALA A 403 -7.16 -24.92 -11.93
N SER A 404 -8.02 -25.94 -12.05
CA SER A 404 -7.57 -27.35 -12.16
C SER A 404 -6.82 -27.64 -13.46
N LEU A 405 -6.98 -26.81 -14.48
CA LEU A 405 -6.21 -26.87 -15.74
C LEU A 405 -4.77 -26.35 -15.61
N GLN A 406 -4.26 -26.10 -14.39
CA GLN A 406 -2.86 -25.70 -14.17
C GLN A 406 -1.82 -26.63 -14.84
N GLY A 407 -2.10 -27.93 -14.99
CA GLY A 407 -1.21 -28.85 -15.70
C GLY A 407 -1.04 -28.50 -17.19
N TRP A 408 -2.00 -27.78 -17.76
CA TRP A 408 -1.95 -27.26 -19.13
C TRP A 408 -1.04 -26.04 -19.28
N ARG A 409 -0.74 -25.33 -18.18
CA ARG A 409 0.07 -24.10 -18.19
C ARG A 409 1.34 -24.26 -18.99
N ARG A 410 2.09 -25.34 -18.78
CA ARG A 410 3.36 -25.61 -19.46
C ARG A 410 3.24 -25.76 -20.98
N ARG A 411 2.04 -26.02 -21.50
CA ARG A 411 1.76 -26.15 -22.94
C ARG A 411 1.24 -24.86 -23.56
N SER A 412 0.89 -23.87 -22.72
CA SER A 412 0.29 -22.62 -23.16
C SER A 412 1.28 -21.73 -23.91
N LEU A 413 0.76 -20.89 -24.80
CA LEU A 413 1.51 -19.83 -25.46
C LEU A 413 2.16 -18.89 -24.44
N ARG A 414 1.41 -18.52 -23.39
CA ARG A 414 1.93 -17.65 -22.32
C ARG A 414 3.21 -18.21 -21.74
N HIS A 415 3.22 -19.50 -21.40
CA HIS A 415 4.39 -20.14 -20.83
C HIS A 415 5.58 -20.14 -21.79
N ALA A 416 5.34 -20.43 -23.07
CA ALA A 416 6.39 -20.44 -24.08
C ALA A 416 7.05 -19.06 -24.22
N ASP A 417 6.26 -17.99 -24.22
CA ASP A 417 6.77 -16.63 -24.37
C ASP A 417 7.51 -16.16 -23.11
N GLU A 418 7.00 -16.47 -21.91
CA GLU A 418 7.68 -16.16 -20.63
C GLU A 418 9.00 -16.91 -20.49
N MET A 419 9.04 -18.19 -20.89
CA MET A 419 10.28 -18.97 -20.86
C MET A 419 11.29 -18.48 -21.90
N ALA A 420 10.83 -18.00 -23.06
CA ALA A 420 11.70 -17.38 -24.05
C ALA A 420 12.32 -16.08 -23.52
N HIS A 421 11.53 -15.21 -22.89
CA HIS A 421 12.04 -13.99 -22.24
C HIS A 421 13.05 -14.32 -21.13
N LEU A 422 12.73 -15.26 -20.24
CA LEU A 422 13.63 -15.70 -19.19
C LEU A 422 14.96 -16.25 -19.75
N THR A 423 14.89 -17.07 -20.80
CA THR A 423 16.08 -17.64 -21.43
C THR A 423 16.93 -16.55 -22.07
N ALA A 424 16.33 -15.64 -22.85
CA ALA A 424 17.04 -14.52 -23.44
C ALA A 424 17.69 -13.61 -22.39
N TRP A 425 17.04 -13.41 -21.24
CA TRP A 425 17.61 -12.64 -20.13
C TRP A 425 18.75 -13.36 -19.41
N LEU A 426 18.72 -14.68 -19.29
CA LEU A 426 19.80 -15.46 -18.66
C LEU A 426 21.00 -15.69 -19.59
N ASP A 427 20.80 -15.63 -20.90
CA ASP A 427 21.87 -15.79 -21.90
C ASP A 427 22.54 -14.46 -22.28
N ALA A 428 21.92 -13.32 -21.94
CA ALA A 428 22.49 -11.98 -22.08
C ALA A 428 23.44 -11.65 -20.92
#